data_AF-A0A7Y1Z1X6-F1
#
_entry.id   AF-A0A7Y1Z1X6-F1
#
_cell.length_a   1.000
_cell.length_b   1.000
_cell.length_c   1.000
_cell.angle_alpha   90.00
_cell.angle_beta   90.00
_cell.angle_gamma   90.00
#
_symmetry.space_group_name_H-M   'P 1'
#
loop_
_entity.id
_entity.type
_entity.pdbx_description
1 polymer ?
#
loop_
_entity_poly.entity_id
_entity_poly.type
_entity_poly.pdbx_seq_one_letter_code
_entity_poly.pdbx_strand_id
1 'polypeptide(L)' 'MNRVDEVIDEGGRSHGYRYVEEDVHIICPWHGFEFNIRTGQHPGDPETKLRGFDVTVRDGGVYVRIE' A
#
# COMPACT_ATOMS: atom_id res chain seq x y z
N MET A 1 -0.66 -6.98 -0.43
CA MET A 1 -1.28 -7.15 0.90
C MET A 1 -1.97 -5.85 1.23
N ASN A 2 -3.21 -5.87 1.69
CA ASN A 2 -3.89 -4.63 2.09
C ASN A 2 -3.43 -4.21 3.49
N ARG A 3 -3.45 -2.90 3.78
CA ARG A 3 -3.25 -2.37 5.13
C ARG A 3 -4.24 -3.04 6.07
N VAL A 4 -3.80 -3.38 7.27
CA VAL A 4 -4.64 -3.98 8.30
C VAL A 4 -4.94 -2.96 9.37
N ASP A 5 -6.23 -2.72 9.60
CA ASP A 5 -6.71 -1.93 10.75
C ASP A 5 -7.21 -2.88 11.84
N GLU A 6 -6.95 -2.52 13.10
CA GLU A 6 -7.67 -3.10 14.22
C GLU A 6 -8.99 -2.34 14.44
N VAL A 7 -10.09 -3.07 14.59
CA VAL A 7 -11.43 -2.49 14.80
C VAL A 7 -11.61 -2.28 16.29
N ILE A 8 -11.59 -1.02 16.74
CA ILE A 8 -11.73 -0.64 18.15
C ILE A 8 -13.06 0.09 18.35
N ASP A 9 -13.85 -0.32 19.35
CA ASP A 9 -15.07 0.40 19.73
C ASP A 9 -14.81 1.62 20.63
N GLU A 10 -15.86 2.38 20.93
CA GLU A 10 -15.78 3.57 21.80
C GLU A 10 -15.25 3.26 23.22
N GLY A 11 -15.39 2.02 23.68
CA GLY A 11 -14.86 1.53 24.95
C GLY A 11 -13.42 1.05 24.89
N GLY A 12 -12.75 1.16 23.75
CA GLY A 12 -11.37 0.71 23.56
C GLY A 12 -11.25 -0.81 23.42
N ARG A 13 -12.34 -1.55 23.17
CA ARG A 13 -12.29 -3.00 23.01
C ARG A 13 -12.02 -3.36 21.55
N SER A 14 -11.13 -4.32 21.35
CA SER A 14 -10.85 -4.89 20.03
C SER A 14 -11.96 -5.83 19.57
N HIS A 15 -12.36 -5.67 18.32
CA HIS A 15 -13.26 -6.55 17.57
C HIS A 15 -12.50 -7.34 16.48
N GLY A 16 -11.16 -7.36 16.57
CA GLY A 16 -10.28 -8.03 15.63
C GLY A 16 -9.79 -7.13 14.49
N TYR A 17 -9.28 -7.76 13.44
CA TYR A 17 -8.60 -7.09 12.33
C TYR A 17 -9.46 -7.07 11.06
N ARG A 18 -9.30 -6.02 10.25
CA ARG A 18 -9.86 -5.94 8.90
C ARG A 18 -8.83 -5.46 7.90
N TYR A 19 -8.96 -5.92 6.66
CA TYR A 19 -8.23 -5.36 5.53
C TYR A 19 -8.90 -4.07 5.04
N VAL A 20 -8.09 -3.08 4.70
CA VAL A 20 -8.54 -1.83 4.10
C VAL A 20 -8.47 -1.98 2.58
N GLU A 21 -9.62 -2.12 1.92
CA GLU A 21 -9.69 -2.49 0.48
C GLU A 21 -8.98 -1.48 -0.44
N GLU A 22 -9.14 -0.18 -0.16
CA GLU A 22 -8.57 0.92 -0.96
C GLU A 22 -7.07 1.14 -0.71
N ASP A 23 -6.51 0.52 0.34
CA ASP A 23 -5.15 0.77 0.81
C ASP A 23 -4.29 -0.48 0.60
N VAL A 24 -3.81 -0.62 -0.62
CA VAL A 24 -3.06 -1.79 -1.09
C VAL A 24 -1.57 -1.53 -0.98
N HIS A 25 -0.85 -2.47 -0.38
CA HIS A 25 0.59 -2.43 -0.19
C HIS A 25 1.30 -3.62 -0.86
N ILE A 26 2.56 -3.40 -1.22
CA ILE A 26 3.49 -4.46 -1.60
C ILE A 26 4.51 -4.66 -0.46
N ILE A 27 4.87 -5.92 -0.20
CA ILE A 27 5.79 -6.28 0.87
C ILE A 27 7.03 -6.91 0.26
N CYS A 28 8.21 -6.39 0.61
CA CYS A 28 9.49 -6.95 0.22
C CYS A 28 9.68 -8.33 0.88
N PRO A 29 9.93 -9.40 0.10
CA PRO A 29 10.02 -10.76 0.64
C PRO A 29 11.30 -11.04 1.46
N TRP A 30 12.32 -10.16 1.38
CA TRP A 30 13.56 -10.35 2.12
C TRP A 30 13.52 -9.75 3.52
N HIS A 31 13.03 -8.52 3.65
CA HIS A 31 13.16 -7.75 4.90
C HIS A 31 11.82 -7.25 5.45
N GLY A 32 10.71 -7.59 4.80
CA GLY A 32 9.36 -7.26 5.26
C GLY A 32 8.97 -5.78 5.12
N PHE A 33 9.78 -4.94 4.48
CA PHE A 33 9.41 -3.56 4.22
C PHE A 33 8.13 -3.49 3.40
N GLU A 34 7.20 -2.68 3.86
CA GLU A 34 5.88 -2.49 3.28
C GLU A 34 5.82 -1.14 2.58
N PHE A 35 5.17 -1.06 1.42
CA PHE A 35 5.01 0.17 0.67
C PHE A 35 3.61 0.27 0.07
N ASN A 36 2.95 1.42 0.23
CA ASN A 36 1.68 1.70 -0.42
C ASN A 36 1.87 1.71 -1.96
N ILE A 37 1.00 1.04 -2.71
CA ILE A 37 1.17 0.86 -4.17
C ILE A 37 0.93 2.14 -4.97
N ARG A 38 0.15 3.10 -4.43
CA ARG A 38 -0.16 4.37 -5.08
C ARG A 38 0.92 5.43 -4.83
N THR A 39 1.47 5.48 -3.62
CA THR A 39 2.43 6.54 -3.21
C THR A 39 3.88 6.05 -3.14
N GLY A 40 4.10 4.74 -3.05
CA GLY A 40 5.41 4.14 -2.83
C GLY A 40 5.94 4.28 -1.41
N GLN A 41 5.22 4.94 -0.49
CA GLN A 41 5.72 5.30 0.84
C GLN A 41 5.65 4.13 1.83
N HIS A 42 6.65 4.03 2.71
CA HIS A 42 6.63 3.11 3.83
C HIS A 42 5.72 3.65 4.96
N PRO A 43 4.85 2.82 5.58
CA PRO A 43 3.88 3.28 6.59
C PRO A 43 4.50 3.94 7.82
N GLY A 44 5.66 3.44 8.26
CA GLY A 44 6.36 3.96 9.44
C GLY A 44 7.37 5.07 9.15
N ASP A 45 7.70 5.32 7.89
CA ASP A 45 8.66 6.36 7.48
C ASP A 45 8.37 6.79 6.03
N PRO A 46 7.61 7.88 5.82
CA PRO A 46 7.21 8.33 4.48
C PRO A 46 8.37 8.75 3.56
N GLU A 47 9.55 9.03 4.13
CA GLU A 47 10.75 9.39 3.35
C GLU A 47 11.40 8.14 2.75
N THR A 48 11.26 6.99 3.40
CA THR A 48 11.61 5.68 2.83
C THR A 48 10.53 5.27 1.84
N LYS A 49 10.76 5.54 0.55
CA LYS A 49 9.76 5.30 -0.52
C LYS A 49 10.35 4.70 -1.79
N LEU A 50 9.52 3.93 -2.49
CA LEU A 50 9.80 3.42 -3.83
C LEU A 50 9.56 4.50 -4.89
N ARG A 51 10.32 4.44 -5.99
CA ARG A 51 10.08 5.29 -7.18
C ARG A 51 8.85 4.77 -7.92
N GLY A 52 7.84 5.63 -8.07
CA GLY A 52 6.70 5.38 -8.94
C GLY A 52 7.00 5.64 -10.42
N PHE A 53 6.11 5.19 -11.29
CA PHE A 53 6.14 5.45 -12.73
C PHE A 53 4.78 5.98 -13.18
N ASP A 54 4.79 6.87 -14.17
CA ASP A 54 3.55 7.28 -14.83
C ASP A 54 2.99 6.11 -15.64
N VAL A 55 1.80 5.66 -15.25
CA VAL A 55 1.10 4.54 -15.90
C VAL A 55 -0.02 5.07 -16.79
N THR A 56 -0.17 4.52 -18.00
CA THR A 56 -1.29 4.84 -18.89
C THR A 56 -1.89 3.57 -19.46
N VAL A 57 -3.22 3.53 -19.51
CA VAL A 57 -4.00 2.47 -20.17
C VAL A 57 -4.54 3.01 -21.48
N ARG A 58 -4.22 2.35 -22.60
CA ARG A 58 -4.75 2.69 -23.92
C ARG A 58 -4.80 1.45 -24.81
N ASP A 59 -5.81 1.36 -25.67
CA ASP A 59 -5.96 0.28 -26.65
C ASP A 59 -5.86 -1.13 -26.03
N GLY A 60 -6.37 -1.30 -24.80
CA GLY A 60 -6.30 -2.56 -24.04
C GLY A 60 -4.92 -2.89 -23.45
N GLY A 61 -3.91 -2.06 -23.68
CA GLY A 61 -2.56 -2.22 -23.12
C GLY A 61 -2.32 -1.35 -21.87
N VAL A 62 -1.36 -1.79 -21.04
CA VAL A 62 -0.84 -1.04 -19.89
C VAL A 62 0.59 -0.63 -20.19
N TYR A 63 0.91 0.66 -20.07
CA TYR A 63 2.20 1.24 -20.41
C TYR A 63 2.76 2.01 -19.21
N VAL A 64 4.10 1.99 -19.07
CA VAL A 64 4.83 2.79 -18.08
C VAL A 64 5.81 3.71 -18.80
N ARG A 65 5.94 4.96 -18.33
CA ARG A 65 6.98 5.89 -18.81
C ARG A 65 8.28 5.62 -18.08
N ILE A 66 9.32 5.23 -18.82
CA ILE A 66 10.68 5.12 -18.31
C ILE A 66 11.43 6.37 -18.76
N GLU A 67 11.89 7.17 -17.80
CA GLU A 67 12.82 8.29 -18.03
C GLU A 67 14.26 7.83 -17.87
#